data_AF-A0AAE0H1R3-F1
#
_entry.id   AF-A0AAE0H1R3-F1
#
_cell.length_a   1.000
_cell.length_b   1.000
_cell.length_c   1.000
_cell.angle_alpha   90.00
_cell.angle_beta   90.00
_cell.angle_gamma   90.00
#
_symmetry.space_group_name_H-M   'P 1'
#
loop_
_entity.id
_entity.type
_entity.pdbx_description
1 polymer ?
#
loop_
_entity_poly.entity_id
_entity_poly.type
_entity_poly.pdbx_seq_one_letter_code
_entity_poly.pdbx_strand_id
1 'polypeptide(L)'
;MGWDYLQFKPGHFDVVWTSPPGTEYSQAKTVGIRDLRAADRRVRRTLEIIRYLRPEAYFIENPEGREPHGLHSRRCMSNLPAPHLVTYCKYGTAYRKPTHIWTNVPLHTPLRVCDADTPCEFFRQHGRHEKVAQGGRAMRAGGVFAKGMGARENLYGIPSALLKQLFHNLTLHEEVHEFLSELLVREDPSEMSGLVQSAVVESDLPEFEPEPIALAGVRPEVTIIPEGGCESDASGLSD
;
A
#
# COMPACT_ATOMS: atom_id res chain seq x y z
N MET A 1 18.10 8.32 9.40
CA MET A 1 18.90 8.31 8.13
C MET A 1 17.93 8.14 6.96
N GLY A 2 18.26 8.62 5.75
CA GLY A 2 17.38 8.43 4.58
C GLY A 2 17.60 7.05 3.96
N TRP A 3 16.54 6.31 3.69
CA TRP A 3 16.64 5.04 2.94
C TRP A 3 17.08 5.31 1.51
N ASP A 4 18.17 4.66 1.08
CA ASP A 4 18.69 4.73 -0.28
C ASP A 4 18.35 3.44 -1.03
N TYR A 5 17.54 3.53 -2.07
CA TYR A 5 17.18 2.37 -2.89
C TYR A 5 18.24 2.02 -3.94
N LEU A 6 19.21 2.91 -4.19
CA LEU A 6 20.27 2.69 -5.18
C LEU A 6 21.29 1.63 -4.72
N GLN A 7 21.25 1.25 -3.44
CA GLN A 7 22.03 0.13 -2.93
C GLN A 7 21.56 -1.22 -3.50
N PHE A 8 20.33 -1.30 -4.03
CA PHE A 8 19.77 -2.50 -4.64
C PHE A 8 19.89 -2.43 -6.15
N LYS A 9 20.32 -3.51 -6.79
CA LYS A 9 20.37 -3.56 -8.25
C LYS A 9 18.94 -3.59 -8.83
N PRO A 10 18.71 -3.06 -10.05
CA PRO A 10 17.47 -3.33 -10.77
C PRO A 10 17.20 -4.84 -10.86
N GLY A 11 15.95 -5.25 -10.65
CA GLY A 11 15.54 -6.66 -10.58
C GLY A 11 15.84 -7.34 -9.24
N HIS A 12 16.33 -6.62 -8.22
CA HIS A 12 16.63 -7.21 -6.91
C HIS A 12 15.40 -7.69 -6.14
N PHE A 13 14.24 -7.07 -6.37
CA PHE A 13 12.98 -7.45 -5.72
C PHE A 13 12.00 -7.98 -6.76
N ASP A 14 11.40 -9.14 -6.49
CA ASP A 14 10.31 -9.68 -7.32
C ASP A 14 9.07 -8.79 -7.23
N VAL A 15 8.78 -8.31 -6.01
CA VAL A 15 7.58 -7.52 -5.71
C VAL A 15 7.93 -6.23 -4.98
N VAL A 16 7.38 -5.11 -5.45
CA VAL A 16 7.42 -3.83 -4.73
C VAL A 16 6.00 -3.37 -4.42
N TRP A 17 5.66 -3.32 -3.13
CA TRP A 17 4.42 -2.73 -2.65
C TRP A 17 4.67 -1.33 -2.09
N THR A 18 3.83 -0.37 -2.45
CA THR A 18 3.93 1.01 -1.95
C THR A 18 2.56 1.54 -1.55
N SER A 19 2.49 2.24 -0.42
CA SER A 19 1.30 2.96 0.03
C SER A 19 1.66 4.44 0.27
N PRO A 20 1.84 5.27 -0.78
CA PRO A 20 2.25 6.66 -0.61
C PRO A 20 1.25 7.42 0.27
N PRO A 21 1.69 8.39 1.10
CA PRO A 21 0.83 9.07 2.07
C PRO A 21 -0.45 9.65 1.45
N GLY A 22 -1.60 9.10 1.87
CA GLY A 22 -2.92 9.45 1.32
C GLY A 22 -3.59 10.68 1.93
N THR A 23 -3.04 11.28 2.99
CA THR A 23 -3.70 12.34 3.78
C THR A 23 -4.14 13.53 2.94
N GLU A 24 -3.27 14.03 2.05
CA GLU A 24 -3.55 15.18 1.20
C GLU A 24 -4.56 14.88 0.08
N TYR A 25 -4.75 13.59 -0.23
CA TYR A 25 -5.68 13.11 -1.24
C TYR A 25 -7.04 12.70 -0.65
N SER A 26 -7.09 12.47 0.67
CA SER A 26 -8.25 11.94 1.38
C SER A 26 -9.36 12.97 1.53
N GLN A 27 -10.59 12.56 1.27
CA GLN A 27 -11.80 13.35 1.55
C GLN A 27 -12.01 13.60 3.04
N ALA A 28 -11.44 12.74 3.90
CA ALA A 28 -11.53 12.89 5.36
C ALA A 28 -10.74 14.10 5.88
N LYS A 29 -9.82 14.66 5.10
CA LYS A 29 -9.15 15.92 5.45
C LYS A 29 -10.11 17.10 5.19
N THR A 30 -10.90 17.45 6.20
CA THR A 30 -11.87 18.55 6.17
C THR A 30 -11.31 19.87 6.73
N VAL A 31 -10.14 19.82 7.36
CA VAL A 31 -9.48 20.97 7.99
C VAL A 31 -8.08 21.18 7.42
N GLY A 32 -7.66 22.45 7.34
CA GLY A 32 -6.36 22.87 6.85
C GLY A 32 -6.24 22.90 5.32
N ILE A 33 -5.19 23.57 4.84
CA ILE A 33 -4.89 23.67 3.41
C ILE A 33 -4.24 22.36 2.95
N ARG A 34 -4.59 21.92 1.74
CA ARG A 34 -3.98 20.75 1.13
C ARG A 34 -2.66 21.10 0.46
N ASP A 35 -1.58 20.40 0.80
CA ASP A 35 -0.30 20.49 0.09
C ASP A 35 -0.17 19.37 -0.94
N LEU A 36 -0.96 19.49 -2.00
CA LEU A 36 -0.96 18.53 -3.10
C LEU A 36 0.38 18.54 -3.86
N ARG A 37 1.14 19.65 -3.84
CA ARG A 37 2.45 19.71 -4.49
C ARG A 37 3.45 18.82 -3.77
N ALA A 38 3.53 18.90 -2.44
CA ALA A 38 4.39 18.02 -1.65
C ALA A 38 3.95 16.56 -1.72
N ALA A 39 2.64 16.30 -1.67
CA ALA A 39 2.12 14.95 -1.83
C ALA A 39 2.50 14.36 -3.20
N ASP A 40 2.30 15.12 -4.29
CA ASP A 40 2.63 14.67 -5.64
C ASP A 40 4.15 14.47 -5.82
N ARG A 41 5.01 15.22 -5.10
CA ARG A 41 6.47 14.97 -5.10
C ARG A 41 6.80 13.61 -4.47
N ARG A 42 6.15 13.23 -3.37
CA ARG A 42 6.34 11.92 -2.73
C ARG A 42 5.93 10.78 -3.66
N VAL A 43 4.78 10.92 -4.32
CA VAL A 43 4.32 9.94 -5.32
C VAL A 43 5.30 9.83 -6.49
N ARG A 44 5.81 10.94 -7.03
CA ARG A 44 6.83 10.88 -8.09
C ARG A 44 8.07 10.12 -7.65
N ARG A 45 8.52 10.30 -6.41
CA ARG A 45 9.64 9.53 -5.84
C ARG A 45 9.29 8.05 -5.73
N THR A 46 8.08 7.69 -5.30
CA THR A 46 7.59 6.30 -5.31
C THR A 46 7.67 5.69 -6.72
N LEU A 47 7.23 6.42 -7.75
CA LEU A 47 7.28 5.96 -9.13
C LEU A 47 8.72 5.84 -9.67
N GLU A 48 9.61 6.75 -9.27
CA GLU A 48 11.03 6.68 -9.59
C GLU A 48 11.69 5.44 -8.99
N ILE A 49 11.41 5.13 -7.71
CA ILE A 49 11.87 3.92 -7.03
C ILE A 49 11.41 2.67 -7.78
N ILE A 50 10.12 2.56 -8.08
CA ILE A 50 9.57 1.40 -8.81
C ILE A 50 10.24 1.24 -10.18
N ARG A 51 10.43 2.34 -10.93
CA ARG A 51 11.09 2.31 -12.24
C ARG A 51 12.54 1.87 -12.17
N TYR A 52 13.28 2.33 -11.16
CA TYR A 52 14.67 1.93 -10.96
C TYR A 52 14.78 0.46 -10.53
N LEU A 53 13.99 0.04 -9.55
CA LEU A 53 14.03 -1.32 -9.01
C LEU A 53 13.56 -2.37 -10.03
N ARG A 54 12.78 -1.99 -11.06
CA ARG A 54 12.29 -2.89 -12.12
C ARG A 54 11.76 -4.24 -11.58
N PRO A 55 10.84 -4.25 -10.61
CA PRO A 55 10.31 -5.50 -10.07
C PRO A 55 9.45 -6.21 -11.11
N GLU A 56 9.28 -7.52 -10.95
CA GLU A 56 8.33 -8.30 -11.76
C GLU A 56 6.90 -7.85 -11.51
N ALA A 57 6.56 -7.58 -10.25
CA ALA A 57 5.27 -7.06 -9.83
C ALA A 57 5.41 -5.78 -9.00
N TYR A 58 4.58 -4.79 -9.27
CA TYR A 58 4.42 -3.65 -8.37
C TYR A 58 2.96 -3.47 -7.96
N PHE A 59 2.77 -2.90 -6.77
CA PHE A 59 1.48 -2.47 -6.26
C PHE A 59 1.60 -1.08 -5.67
N ILE A 60 0.71 -0.17 -6.06
CA ILE A 60 0.54 1.14 -5.43
C ILE A 60 -0.86 1.15 -4.83
N GLU A 61 -0.95 1.22 -3.51
CA GLU A 61 -2.22 1.27 -2.78
C GLU A 61 -2.46 2.67 -2.24
N ASN A 62 -3.68 3.18 -2.45
CA ASN A 62 -4.10 4.42 -1.81
C ASN A 62 -5.63 4.44 -1.68
N PRO A 63 -6.20 4.94 -0.56
CA PRO A 63 -7.65 5.12 -0.46
C PRO A 63 -8.24 5.89 -1.63
N GLU A 64 -9.48 5.53 -1.99
CA GLU A 64 -10.25 6.27 -2.98
C GLU A 64 -10.44 7.72 -2.50
N GLY A 65 -10.04 8.67 -3.34
CA GLY A 65 -10.37 10.07 -3.19
C GLY A 65 -11.24 10.52 -4.37
N ARG A 66 -11.89 11.67 -4.25
CA ARG A 66 -12.67 12.29 -5.34
C ARG A 66 -11.87 13.42 -6.00
N GLU A 67 -12.23 13.74 -7.23
CA GLU A 67 -11.73 14.94 -7.89
C GLU A 67 -12.01 16.21 -7.07
N PRO A 68 -11.12 17.21 -7.13
CA PRO A 68 -9.85 17.25 -7.87
C PRO A 68 -8.64 16.71 -7.05
N HIS A 69 -8.90 16.16 -5.86
CA HIS A 69 -7.84 15.84 -4.88
C HIS A 69 -7.36 14.39 -4.96
N GLY A 70 -8.24 13.44 -5.28
CA GLY A 70 -7.92 12.01 -5.22
C GLY A 70 -6.71 11.65 -6.08
N LEU A 71 -5.85 10.74 -5.61
CA LEU A 71 -4.60 10.40 -6.29
C LEU A 71 -4.80 9.97 -7.76
N HIS A 72 -5.89 9.24 -8.04
CA HIS A 72 -6.27 8.81 -9.39
C HIS A 72 -6.47 9.96 -10.39
N SER A 73 -6.79 11.17 -9.92
CA SER A 73 -6.99 12.37 -10.75
C SER A 73 -5.73 13.23 -10.90
N ARG A 74 -4.62 12.86 -10.24
CA ARG A 74 -3.40 13.67 -10.21
C ARG A 74 -2.57 13.42 -11.45
N ARG A 75 -1.99 14.50 -12.02
CA ARG A 75 -1.11 14.42 -13.20
C ARG A 75 0.11 13.51 -13.00
N CYS A 76 0.60 13.32 -11.77
CA CYS A 76 1.71 12.39 -11.51
C CYS A 76 1.37 10.93 -11.80
N MET A 77 0.08 10.58 -11.91
CA MET A 77 -0.40 9.22 -12.21
C MET A 77 -0.82 9.04 -13.67
N SER A 78 -0.75 10.07 -14.52
CA SER A 78 -1.34 10.05 -15.88
C SER A 78 -0.76 9.01 -16.83
N ASN A 79 0.45 8.53 -16.55
CA ASN A 79 1.16 7.55 -17.37
C ASN A 79 0.94 6.10 -16.89
N LEU A 80 0.13 5.90 -15.84
CA LEU A 80 -0.27 4.59 -15.36
C LEU A 80 -1.67 4.23 -15.89
N PRO A 81 -1.99 2.93 -16.00
CA PRO A 81 -3.36 2.51 -16.30
C PRO A 81 -4.33 3.00 -15.21
N ALA A 82 -5.62 2.98 -15.54
CA ALA A 82 -6.66 3.23 -14.55
C ALA A 82 -6.52 2.25 -13.37
N PRO A 83 -6.67 2.71 -12.12
CA PRO A 83 -6.57 1.83 -10.97
C PRO A 83 -7.73 0.83 -10.91
N HIS A 84 -7.49 -0.30 -10.25
CA HIS A 84 -8.54 -1.19 -9.81
C HIS A 84 -9.15 -0.67 -8.50
N LEU A 85 -10.47 -0.50 -8.47
CA LEU A 85 -11.19 -0.18 -7.24
C LEU A 85 -11.49 -1.45 -6.44
N VAL A 86 -11.22 -1.40 -5.13
CA VAL A 86 -11.54 -2.47 -4.19
C VAL A 86 -12.15 -1.89 -2.92
N THR A 87 -13.01 -2.65 -2.25
CA THR A 87 -13.46 -2.29 -0.88
C THR A 87 -13.09 -3.36 0.12
N TYR A 88 -12.35 -2.99 1.16
CA TYR A 88 -11.80 -3.97 2.12
C TYR A 88 -12.87 -4.80 2.85
N CYS A 89 -14.11 -4.30 3.01
CA CYS A 89 -15.18 -5.06 3.66
C CYS A 89 -15.61 -6.31 2.88
N LYS A 90 -15.31 -6.38 1.57
CA LYS A 90 -15.48 -7.60 0.76
C LYS A 90 -14.42 -8.66 1.05
N TYR A 91 -13.39 -8.29 1.81
CA TYR A 91 -12.22 -9.10 2.13
C TYR A 91 -12.02 -9.27 3.65
N GLY A 92 -13.06 -9.03 4.45
CA GLY A 92 -13.09 -9.37 5.88
C GLY A 92 -12.99 -8.21 6.86
N THR A 93 -12.84 -6.94 6.41
CA THR A 93 -12.84 -5.82 7.36
C THR A 93 -14.24 -5.44 7.82
N ALA A 94 -14.37 -5.10 9.12
CA ALA A 94 -15.61 -4.59 9.74
C ALA A 94 -16.08 -3.22 9.18
N TYR A 95 -15.23 -2.55 8.40
CA TYR A 95 -15.49 -1.23 7.83
C TYR A 95 -15.32 -1.26 6.31
N ARG A 96 -16.05 -0.39 5.61
CA ARG A 96 -15.81 -0.13 4.18
C ARG A 96 -14.68 0.87 4.02
N LYS A 97 -13.60 0.44 3.37
CA LYS A 97 -12.52 1.30 2.91
C LYS A 97 -12.36 1.10 1.40
N PRO A 98 -12.91 2.01 0.58
CA PRO A 98 -12.65 2.01 -0.85
C PRO A 98 -11.21 2.42 -1.11
N THR A 99 -10.52 1.67 -1.94
CA THR A 99 -9.09 1.76 -2.16
C THR A 99 -8.81 1.52 -3.65
N HIS A 100 -7.90 2.33 -4.20
CA HIS A 100 -7.34 2.13 -5.53
C HIS A 100 -6.05 1.32 -5.44
N ILE A 101 -5.91 0.34 -6.32
CA ILE A 101 -4.68 -0.43 -6.53
C ILE A 101 -4.23 -0.22 -7.98
N TRP A 102 -3.03 0.34 -8.15
CA TRP A 102 -2.32 0.30 -9.44
C TRP A 102 -1.33 -0.86 -9.42
N THR A 103 -1.32 -1.66 -10.46
CA THR A 103 -0.41 -2.80 -10.59
C THR A 103 -0.19 -3.14 -12.06
N ASN A 104 0.94 -3.78 -12.36
CA ASN A 104 1.18 -4.45 -13.64
C ASN A 104 0.75 -5.92 -13.63
N VAL A 105 0.31 -6.46 -12.49
CA VAL A 105 -0.11 -7.85 -12.37
C VAL A 105 -1.48 -8.02 -13.03
N PRO A 106 -1.63 -8.94 -14.00
CA PRO A 106 -2.91 -9.17 -14.64
C PRO A 106 -3.90 -9.80 -13.65
N LEU A 107 -5.08 -9.18 -13.53
CA LEU A 107 -6.16 -9.70 -12.70
C LEU A 107 -7.12 -10.54 -13.56
N HIS A 108 -7.20 -11.85 -13.30
CA HIS A 108 -8.16 -12.74 -13.98
C HIS A 108 -9.62 -12.47 -13.59
N THR A 109 -9.83 -11.94 -12.38
CA THR A 109 -11.15 -11.52 -11.90
C THR A 109 -11.08 -10.10 -11.35
N PRO A 110 -12.10 -9.25 -11.58
CA PRO A 110 -12.15 -7.92 -10.99
C PRO A 110 -12.08 -7.97 -9.46
N LEU A 111 -11.43 -6.97 -8.87
CA LEU A 111 -11.46 -6.80 -7.41
C LEU A 111 -12.89 -6.50 -6.94
N ARG A 112 -13.25 -7.01 -5.76
CA ARG A 112 -14.61 -6.90 -5.25
C ARG A 112 -14.87 -5.52 -4.66
N VAL A 113 -15.94 -4.89 -5.12
CA VAL A 113 -16.44 -3.60 -4.64
C VAL A 113 -17.73 -3.83 -3.87
N CYS A 114 -17.92 -3.07 -2.80
CA CYS A 114 -19.14 -3.02 -2.01
C CYS A 114 -19.91 -1.76 -2.42
N ASP A 115 -21.06 -1.98 -3.06
CA ASP A 115 -22.03 -0.97 -3.48
C ASP A 115 -23.46 -1.46 -3.16
N ALA A 116 -24.47 -0.79 -3.72
CA ALA A 116 -25.88 -1.10 -3.47
C ALA A 116 -26.29 -2.46 -4.06
N ASP A 117 -25.75 -2.82 -5.23
CA ASP A 117 -26.09 -4.05 -5.95
C ASP A 117 -25.32 -5.25 -5.38
N THR A 118 -24.10 -5.00 -4.93
CA THR A 118 -23.18 -6.00 -4.40
C THR A 118 -22.71 -5.61 -2.99
N PRO A 119 -23.58 -5.59 -1.96
CA PRO A 119 -23.16 -5.28 -0.60
C PRO A 119 -22.28 -6.39 0.01
N CYS A 120 -21.44 -6.07 1.00
CA CYS A 120 -20.81 -7.09 1.84
C CYS A 120 -21.87 -7.76 2.74
N GLU A 121 -21.54 -8.92 3.29
CA GLU A 121 -22.48 -9.71 4.08
C GLU A 121 -23.06 -8.94 5.27
N PHE A 122 -22.18 -8.28 6.05
CA PHE A 122 -22.61 -7.46 7.18
C PHE A 122 -23.56 -6.33 6.73
N PHE A 123 -23.28 -5.67 5.61
CA PHE A 123 -24.17 -4.63 5.09
C PHE A 123 -25.50 -5.22 4.62
N ARG A 124 -25.51 -6.39 3.97
CA ARG A 124 -26.73 -7.06 3.54
C ARG A 124 -27.65 -7.39 4.71
N GLN A 125 -27.07 -7.80 5.84
CA GLN A 125 -27.82 -8.19 7.04
C GLN A 125 -28.29 -6.99 7.87
N HIS A 126 -27.50 -5.91 7.93
CA HIS A 126 -27.73 -4.81 8.87
C HIS A 126 -28.03 -3.44 8.21
N GLY A 127 -28.00 -3.36 6.89
CA GLY A 127 -28.17 -2.12 6.12
C GLY A 127 -27.03 -1.09 6.31
N ARG A 128 -25.93 -1.49 6.97
CA ARG A 128 -24.79 -0.63 7.30
C ARG A 128 -23.55 -1.46 7.61
N HIS A 129 -22.37 -0.86 7.50
CA HIS A 129 -21.13 -1.49 7.96
C HIS A 129 -21.03 -1.45 9.50
N GLU A 130 -20.36 -2.43 10.10
CA GLU A 130 -20.21 -2.52 11.56
C GLU A 130 -19.48 -1.29 12.11
N LYS A 131 -18.35 -0.94 11.49
CA LYS A 131 -17.47 0.16 11.88
C LYS A 131 -17.28 1.15 10.72
N VAL A 132 -16.68 2.29 11.04
CA VAL A 132 -16.26 3.29 10.04
C VAL A 132 -14.73 3.32 9.91
N ALA A 133 -14.24 3.57 8.69
CA ALA A 133 -12.82 3.60 8.35
C ALA A 133 -12.14 4.89 8.81
N GLN A 134 -12.24 5.20 10.10
CA GLN A 134 -11.63 6.36 10.74
C GLN A 134 -11.34 6.03 12.21
N GLY A 135 -10.45 6.79 12.85
CA GLY A 135 -10.10 6.54 14.24
C GLY A 135 -11.26 6.79 15.21
N GLY A 136 -11.86 7.99 15.13
CA GLY A 136 -12.97 8.41 15.98
C GLY A 136 -14.34 7.87 15.55
N ARG A 137 -15.35 8.11 16.40
CA ARG A 137 -16.75 7.85 16.03
C ARG A 137 -17.23 8.77 14.90
N ALA A 138 -18.10 8.27 14.04
CA ALA A 138 -18.82 9.09 13.05
C ALA A 138 -20.29 9.18 13.43
N MET A 139 -20.88 10.37 13.32
CA MET A 139 -22.33 10.50 13.36
C MET A 139 -22.91 10.04 12.01
N ARG A 140 -23.87 9.12 12.04
CA ARG A 140 -24.61 8.67 10.85
C ARG A 140 -25.87 9.49 10.66
N ALA A 141 -26.46 9.41 9.47
CA ALA A 141 -27.82 9.86 9.23
C ALA A 141 -28.76 9.23 10.26
N GLY A 142 -29.61 10.04 10.91
CA GLY A 142 -30.47 9.60 12.02
C GLY A 142 -29.86 9.72 13.42
N GLY A 143 -28.71 10.39 13.58
CA GLY A 143 -28.14 10.73 14.90
C GLY A 143 -27.41 9.59 15.61
N VAL A 144 -27.35 8.41 15.01
CA VAL A 144 -26.67 7.23 15.58
C VAL A 144 -25.16 7.32 15.37
N PHE A 145 -24.38 7.07 16.41
CA PHE A 145 -22.92 7.01 16.30
C PHE A 145 -22.44 5.64 15.82
N ALA A 146 -21.54 5.65 14.84
CA ALA A 146 -20.76 4.50 14.43
C ALA A 146 -19.43 4.46 15.17
N LYS A 147 -19.04 3.28 15.66
CA LYS A 147 -17.72 3.09 16.26
C LYS A 147 -16.65 3.15 15.16
N GLY A 148 -15.59 3.92 15.39
CA GLY A 148 -14.39 3.90 14.57
C GLY A 148 -13.46 2.74 14.93
N MET A 149 -12.26 2.77 14.36
CA MET A 149 -11.23 1.76 14.60
C MET A 149 -10.31 2.11 15.79
N GLY A 150 -10.53 3.23 16.47
CA GLY A 150 -9.66 3.69 17.55
C GLY A 150 -8.42 4.39 17.00
N ALA A 151 -7.26 3.75 17.12
CA ALA A 151 -6.01 4.25 16.56
C ALA A 151 -6.10 4.29 15.01
N ARG A 152 -5.44 5.27 14.37
CA ARG A 152 -5.47 5.41 12.89
C ARG A 152 -4.73 4.26 12.21
N GLU A 153 -3.78 3.68 12.93
CA GLU A 153 -2.90 2.60 12.53
C GLU A 153 -3.68 1.33 12.16
N ASN A 154 -4.82 1.13 12.83
CA ASN A 154 -5.76 0.03 12.58
C ASN A 154 -6.45 0.11 11.19
N LEU A 155 -6.22 1.18 10.42
CA LEU A 155 -6.72 1.37 9.06
C LEU A 155 -5.68 1.07 7.98
N TYR A 156 -4.41 0.82 8.35
CA TYR A 156 -3.33 0.58 7.39
C TYR A 156 -3.19 -0.89 6.97
N GLY A 157 -3.77 -1.83 7.73
CA GLY A 157 -3.75 -3.24 7.38
C GLY A 157 -4.46 -3.53 6.05
N ILE A 158 -3.76 -4.21 5.15
CA ILE A 158 -4.35 -4.75 3.91
C ILE A 158 -4.96 -6.11 4.24
N PRO A 159 -6.21 -6.39 3.85
CA PRO A 159 -6.84 -7.67 4.19
C PRO A 159 -6.09 -8.85 3.58
N SER A 160 -5.83 -9.89 4.37
CA SER A 160 -5.12 -11.10 3.92
C SER A 160 -5.79 -11.75 2.71
N ALA A 161 -7.13 -11.83 2.70
CA ALA A 161 -7.89 -12.34 1.57
C ALA A 161 -7.72 -11.51 0.28
N LEU A 162 -7.43 -10.22 0.39
CA LEU A 162 -7.12 -9.37 -0.77
C LEU A 162 -5.70 -9.67 -1.28
N LEU A 163 -4.73 -9.80 -0.39
CA LEU A 163 -3.37 -10.21 -0.74
C LEU A 163 -3.38 -11.58 -1.44
N LYS A 164 -4.13 -12.57 -0.92
CA LYS A 164 -4.31 -13.88 -1.57
C LYS A 164 -4.76 -13.74 -3.02
N GLN A 165 -5.75 -12.89 -3.30
CA GLN A 165 -6.23 -12.69 -4.66
C GLN A 165 -5.21 -11.97 -5.55
N LEU A 166 -4.52 -10.95 -5.03
CA LEU A 166 -3.54 -10.16 -5.80
C LEU A 166 -2.28 -10.95 -6.15
N PHE A 167 -1.85 -11.85 -5.27
CA PHE A 167 -0.63 -12.62 -5.42
C PHE A 167 -0.85 -14.00 -6.04
N HIS A 168 -2.10 -14.43 -6.24
CA HIS A 168 -2.44 -15.80 -6.66
C HIS A 168 -1.71 -16.29 -7.92
N ASN A 169 -1.41 -15.38 -8.86
CA ASN A 169 -0.79 -15.73 -10.15
C ASN A 169 0.65 -15.21 -10.27
N LEU A 170 1.25 -14.77 -9.16
CA LEU A 170 2.66 -14.42 -9.16
C LEU A 170 3.48 -15.71 -9.06
N THR A 171 4.31 -15.97 -10.06
CA THR A 171 5.35 -17.00 -9.97
C THR A 171 6.46 -16.45 -9.10
N LEU A 172 6.29 -16.53 -7.78
CA LEU A 172 7.30 -16.10 -6.83
C LEU A 172 8.33 -17.22 -6.64
N HIS A 173 9.58 -16.86 -6.31
CA HIS A 173 10.57 -17.83 -5.86
C HIS A 173 10.00 -18.68 -4.70
N GLU A 174 10.33 -19.98 -4.66
CA GLU A 174 9.73 -20.96 -3.71
C GLU A 174 9.76 -20.49 -2.25
N GLU A 175 10.81 -19.79 -1.84
CA GLU A 175 11.01 -19.24 -0.49
C GLU A 175 9.94 -18.19 -0.12
N VAL A 176 9.48 -17.39 -1.09
CA VAL A 176 8.41 -16.41 -0.89
C VAL A 176 7.04 -17.08 -0.82
N HIS A 177 6.84 -18.19 -1.56
CA HIS A 177 5.61 -18.97 -1.50
C HIS A 177 5.43 -19.62 -0.13
N GLU A 178 6.51 -20.10 0.50
CA GLU A 178 6.49 -20.66 1.87
C GLU A 178 6.19 -19.57 2.91
N PHE A 179 6.86 -18.41 2.86
CA PHE A 179 6.61 -17.28 3.76
C PHE A 179 5.16 -16.75 3.64
N LEU A 180 4.66 -16.60 2.41
CA LEU A 180 3.26 -16.23 2.20
C LEU A 180 2.34 -17.31 2.76
N SER A 181 2.63 -18.60 2.54
CA SER A 181 1.83 -19.68 3.13
C SER A 181 1.79 -19.60 4.67
N GLU A 182 2.90 -19.30 5.35
CA GLU A 182 2.95 -19.12 6.81
C GLU A 182 2.19 -17.87 7.31
N LEU A 183 2.35 -16.73 6.63
CA LEU A 183 1.60 -15.50 6.91
C LEU A 183 0.09 -15.71 6.74
N LEU A 184 -0.31 -16.68 5.92
CA LEU A 184 -1.69 -17.01 5.57
C LEU A 184 -2.34 -18.10 6.45
N VAL A 185 -1.58 -18.76 7.34
CA VAL A 185 -2.07 -19.79 8.29
C VAL A 185 -2.47 -19.21 9.66
N ARG A 186 -1.93 -18.05 10.06
CA ARG A 186 -2.20 -17.48 11.38
C ARG A 186 -3.45 -16.58 11.39
N GLU A 187 -4.63 -17.20 11.38
CA GLU A 187 -5.94 -16.52 11.54
C GLU A 187 -6.46 -16.49 13.00
N ASP A 188 -5.61 -16.49 14.03
CA ASP A 188 -6.08 -16.34 15.43
C ASP A 188 -5.48 -15.10 16.14
N PRO A 189 -6.28 -14.03 16.35
CA PRO A 189 -5.88 -12.84 17.12
C PRO A 189 -5.60 -13.10 18.60
N SER A 190 -5.99 -14.25 19.16
CA SER A 190 -5.89 -14.54 20.60
C SER A 190 -4.50 -15.03 21.05
N GLU A 191 -3.68 -15.57 20.14
CA GLU A 191 -2.32 -16.03 20.48
C GLU A 191 -1.25 -14.92 20.47
N MET A 192 -1.59 -13.73 19.96
CA MET A 192 -0.63 -12.61 19.85
C MET A 192 -0.32 -11.93 21.20
N SER A 193 -1.10 -12.19 22.27
CA SER A 193 -0.93 -11.56 23.58
C SER A 193 0.09 -12.26 24.49
N GLY A 194 0.41 -13.53 24.24
CA GLY A 194 1.20 -14.34 25.18
C GLY A 194 2.73 -14.23 25.02
N LEU A 195 3.21 -13.87 23.83
CA LEU A 195 4.66 -13.86 23.54
C LEU A 195 5.32 -12.50 23.74
N VAL A 196 4.57 -11.40 23.71
CA VAL A 196 5.14 -10.06 23.94
C VAL A 196 5.59 -9.88 25.39
N GLN A 197 5.06 -10.65 26.34
CA GLN A 197 5.39 -10.55 27.76
C GLN A 197 6.58 -11.39 28.22
N SER A 198 7.08 -12.34 27.40
CA SER A 198 8.24 -13.17 27.79
C SER A 198 9.58 -12.65 27.25
N ALA A 199 9.59 -11.61 26.41
CA ALA A 199 10.80 -11.09 25.76
C ALA A 199 11.24 -9.71 26.25
N VAL A 200 10.46 -9.04 27.11
CA VAL A 200 10.85 -7.77 27.75
C VAL A 200 11.35 -8.04 29.17
N VAL A 201 12.65 -8.32 29.27
CA VAL A 201 13.40 -7.99 30.48
C VAL A 201 13.65 -6.49 30.41
N GLU A 202 13.11 -5.74 31.38
CA GLU A 202 13.37 -4.30 31.54
C GLU A 202 14.87 -4.04 31.66
N SER A 203 15.44 -3.30 30.70
CA SER A 203 16.39 -2.22 30.95
C SER A 203 16.70 -1.46 29.66
N ASP A 204 16.44 -0.16 29.70
CA ASP A 204 16.95 0.92 28.86
C ASP A 204 16.90 0.76 27.33
N LEU A 205 15.72 1.05 26.75
CA LEU A 205 15.52 1.15 25.30
C LEU A 205 15.89 2.56 24.78
N PRO A 206 16.81 2.70 23.80
CA PRO A 206 16.88 3.88 22.95
C PRO A 206 15.78 3.85 21.87
N GLU A 207 15.34 5.03 21.44
CA GLU A 207 14.25 5.27 20.48
C GLU A 207 14.36 4.39 19.21
N PHE A 208 13.32 3.58 18.95
CA PHE A 208 13.25 2.62 17.85
C PHE A 208 12.65 3.28 16.60
N GLU A 209 13.48 3.59 15.59
CA GLU A 209 13.03 3.79 14.21
C GLU A 209 12.83 2.41 13.55
N PRO A 210 11.70 2.13 12.86
CA PRO A 210 11.45 0.81 12.30
C PRO A 210 12.23 0.62 10.98
N GLU A 211 13.21 -0.27 10.97
CA GLU A 211 13.83 -0.77 9.74
C GLU A 211 12.96 -1.87 9.08
N PRO A 212 12.84 -1.90 7.74
CA PRO A 212 12.16 -2.98 7.04
C PRO A 212 13.04 -4.23 6.97
N ILE A 213 12.45 -5.37 7.34
CA ILE A 213 13.06 -6.70 7.30
C ILE A 213 13.40 -7.07 5.85
N ALA A 214 14.68 -7.30 5.57
CA ALA A 214 15.18 -7.86 4.31
C ALA A 214 15.64 -9.31 4.55
N LEU A 215 15.10 -10.27 3.79
CA LEU A 215 15.58 -11.65 3.73
C LEU A 215 16.71 -11.72 2.68
N ALA A 216 17.83 -12.35 3.03
CA ALA A 216 19.09 -12.27 2.30
C ALA A 216 19.54 -13.61 1.67
N GLY A 217 20.22 -13.51 0.52
CA GLY A 217 20.93 -14.60 -0.18
C GLY A 217 20.35 -14.78 -1.59
N VAL A 218 21.07 -14.63 -2.70
CA VAL A 218 22.26 -15.33 -3.15
C VAL A 218 22.97 -14.48 -4.23
N ARG A 219 24.30 -14.50 -4.29
CA ARG A 219 25.12 -13.75 -5.26
C ARG A 219 25.35 -14.57 -6.53
N PRO A 220 25.35 -13.92 -7.70
CA PRO A 220 26.28 -14.31 -8.76
C PRO A 220 27.18 -13.14 -9.19
N GLU A 221 28.46 -13.46 -9.36
CA GLU A 221 29.47 -12.61 -10.00
C GLU A 221 29.08 -12.31 -11.44
N VAL A 222 29.15 -11.04 -11.85
CA VAL A 222 29.13 -10.67 -13.26
C VAL A 222 30.15 -9.58 -13.52
N THR A 223 31.05 -9.91 -14.43
CA THR A 223 32.17 -9.16 -14.99
C THR A 223 31.74 -7.81 -15.56
N ILE A 224 32.48 -6.76 -15.18
CA ILE A 224 32.32 -5.39 -15.69
C ILE A 224 32.90 -5.33 -17.12
N ILE A 225 32.12 -4.81 -18.08
CA ILE A 225 32.64 -4.32 -19.36
C ILE A 225 32.57 -2.79 -19.30
N PRO A 226 33.64 -2.04 -19.64
CA PRO A 226 33.75 -0.64 -19.30
C PRO A 226 32.90 0.29 -20.18
N GLU A 227 32.57 1.42 -19.56
CA GLU A 227 31.78 2.54 -20.06
C GLU A 227 32.32 3.13 -21.37
N GLY A 228 31.40 3.37 -22.33
CA GLY A 228 31.63 4.25 -23.47
C GLY A 228 30.78 5.50 -23.31
N GLY A 229 31.42 6.62 -22.96
CA GLY A 229 30.76 7.91 -22.81
C GLY A 229 30.32 8.54 -24.12
N CYS A 230 29.40 9.50 -24.02
CA CYS A 230 29.43 10.67 -24.86
C CYS A 230 29.04 11.90 -24.04
N GLU A 231 30.00 12.81 -23.94
CA GLU A 231 29.84 14.17 -23.46
C GLU A 231 29.03 15.02 -24.45
N SER A 232 28.41 16.05 -23.87
CA SER A 232 28.10 17.39 -24.42
C SER A 232 27.37 17.51 -25.77
N ASP A 233 26.27 18.26 -25.77
CA ASP A 233 26.37 19.62 -26.32
C ASP A 233 25.22 20.53 -25.85
N ALA A 234 25.65 21.71 -25.39
CA ALA A 234 24.82 22.86 -25.11
C ALA A 234 24.92 23.83 -26.30
N SER A 235 23.78 24.18 -26.87
CA SER A 235 23.51 25.45 -27.59
C SER A 235 21.98 25.52 -27.71
N GLY A 236 21.29 26.52 -27.20
CA GLY A 236 21.44 27.94 -27.53
C GLY A 236 20.64 28.21 -28.78
N LEU A 237 19.44 28.80 -28.65
CA LEU A 237 18.85 29.75 -29.60
C LEU A 237 17.49 30.24 -29.07
N SER A 238 17.45 31.54 -28.80
CA SER A 238 16.28 32.40 -28.79
C SER A 238 15.65 32.50 -30.18
N ASP A 239 14.33 32.49 -30.24
CA ASP A 239 13.48 33.59 -30.73
C ASP A 239 12.02 33.34 -30.31
#